data_AF-A0A6B9YQ55-F1
#
_entry.id   AF-A0A6B9YQ55-F1
#
_cell.length_a   1.000
_cell.length_b   1.000
_cell.length_c   1.000
_cell.angle_alpha   90.00
_cell.angle_beta   90.00
_cell.angle_gamma   90.00
#
_symmetry.space_group_name_H-M   'P 1'
#
loop_
_entity.id
_entity.type
_entity.pdbx_description
1 polymer ?
#
loop_
_entity_poly.entity_id
_entity_poly.type
_entity_poly.pdbx_seq_one_letter_code
_entity_poly.pdbx_strand_id
1 'polypeptide(L)'
;MRLVLPLFLAASCVFTSPSIAQNVHVRVAHGVKTGVEGTTEFPTIQMAMDHHPFAGKNGRVYIEIEPGVYHERVIVTQNHPNITFVGMGKRPEDVVISNSMNAKQAGGTFFTETVRVDAPGFEADNLTFENTAGNTGQAVAIAVRSDRAIFKHCRILGHQDTLFADYGRQYYLDTYIEGTVDFIFGNAQAVFDHSELHELSPGYLTAQSRTSASQTTGYVIANSRVTADDAGLAGHHFFLGRPWRPYSRVVYLHTELPSTVAPQGWNNWGKASNEQTAYYAEFENFGPGATTAARPSWIHQLPPGQAKQFEPANFLRGKDHWDPLAQAKKLP
;
A
#
# COMPACT_ATOMS: atom_id res chain seq x y z
N MET A 1 68.12 33.45 31.80
CA MET A 1 67.15 33.59 30.70
C MET A 1 66.78 32.17 30.24
N ARG A 2 65.68 31.60 30.74
CA ARG A 2 65.29 30.19 30.50
C ARG A 2 64.41 30.14 29.24
N LEU A 3 64.84 29.36 28.24
CA LEU A 3 64.05 29.03 27.04
C LEU A 3 62.87 28.15 27.45
N VAL A 4 61.65 28.55 27.10
CA VAL A 4 60.43 27.74 27.22
C VAL A 4 60.07 27.24 25.82
N LEU A 5 60.12 25.92 25.62
CA LEU A 5 59.67 25.25 24.41
C LEU A 5 58.18 24.87 24.58
N PRO A 6 57.28 25.16 23.64
CA PRO A 6 55.89 24.78 23.78
C PRO A 6 55.69 23.30 23.40
N LEU A 7 55.01 22.58 24.30
CA LEU A 7 54.61 21.19 24.15
C LEU A 7 53.41 21.14 23.17
N PHE A 8 53.59 20.55 21.99
CA PHE A 8 52.48 20.27 21.07
C PHE A 8 51.69 19.06 21.60
N LEU A 9 50.47 19.28 22.10
CA LEU A 9 49.49 18.22 22.30
C LEU A 9 48.89 17.86 20.93
N ALA A 10 49.24 16.69 20.40
CA ALA A 10 48.52 16.10 19.29
C ALA A 10 47.16 15.59 19.81
N ALA A 11 46.08 16.28 19.42
CA ALA A 11 44.72 15.80 19.66
C ALA A 11 44.45 14.60 18.74
N SER A 12 44.49 13.39 19.31
CA SER A 12 44.04 12.18 18.64
C SER A 12 42.52 12.27 18.42
N CYS A 13 42.10 12.67 17.23
CA CYS A 13 40.71 12.52 16.80
C CYS A 13 40.39 11.02 16.71
N VAL A 14 39.74 10.50 17.73
CA VAL A 14 39.08 9.19 17.66
C VAL A 14 37.89 9.36 16.72
N PHE A 15 38.07 8.95 15.46
CA PHE A 15 36.93 8.72 14.58
C PHE A 15 36.17 7.51 15.13
N THR A 16 35.10 7.77 15.87
CA THR A 16 34.09 6.74 16.13
C THR A 16 33.39 6.47 14.81
N SER A 17 33.76 5.37 14.15
CA SER A 17 32.95 4.81 13.07
C SER A 17 31.54 4.60 13.60
N PRO A 18 30.48 5.01 12.88
CA PRO A 18 29.14 4.57 13.24
C PRO A 18 29.09 3.06 12.99
N SER A 19 29.21 2.29 14.06
CA SER A 19 28.76 0.90 14.07
C SER A 19 27.24 0.93 14.13
N ILE A 20 26.59 0.65 13.00
CA ILE A 20 25.41 -0.21 13.00
C ILE A 20 25.52 -1.08 11.74
N ALA A 21 26.30 -2.16 11.83
CA ALA A 21 25.94 -3.33 11.06
C ALA A 21 24.61 -3.80 11.66
N GLN A 22 23.48 -3.38 11.09
CA GLN A 22 22.22 -4.02 11.43
C GLN A 22 22.40 -5.46 10.98
N ASN A 23 22.35 -6.38 11.93
CA ASN A 23 22.24 -7.80 11.67
C ASN A 23 20.86 -8.02 11.04
N VAL A 24 20.75 -7.65 9.77
CA VAL A 24 19.58 -7.86 8.95
C VAL A 24 19.58 -9.33 8.59
N HIS A 25 18.59 -10.06 9.11
CA HIS A 25 18.40 -11.47 8.83
C HIS A 25 17.09 -11.61 8.07
N VAL A 26 17.18 -11.66 6.75
CA VAL A 26 16.08 -12.12 5.91
C VAL A 26 16.22 -13.62 5.78
N ARG A 27 15.21 -14.38 6.22
CA ARG A 27 15.23 -15.84 6.19
C ARG A 27 14.21 -16.36 5.19
N VAL A 28 14.65 -17.21 4.28
CA VAL A 28 13.75 -17.96 3.39
C VAL A 28 13.36 -19.25 4.10
N ALA A 29 12.06 -19.56 4.14
CA ALA A 29 11.56 -20.75 4.83
C ALA A 29 12.29 -22.05 4.45
N HIS A 30 12.46 -22.91 5.46
CA HIS A 30 13.13 -24.20 5.30
C HIS A 30 12.44 -25.08 4.25
N GLY A 31 13.24 -25.78 3.44
CA GLY A 31 12.74 -26.66 2.37
C GLY A 31 12.46 -25.96 1.03
N VAL A 32 12.62 -24.63 0.97
CA VAL A 32 12.63 -23.86 -0.28
C VAL A 32 14.00 -24.01 -0.96
N LYS A 33 14.01 -24.19 -2.29
CA LYS A 33 15.25 -24.19 -3.07
C LYS A 33 15.62 -22.76 -3.41
N THR A 34 16.88 -22.41 -3.20
CA THR A 34 17.49 -21.15 -3.66
C THR A 34 18.55 -21.46 -4.72
N GLY A 35 18.95 -20.47 -5.50
CA GLY A 35 19.92 -20.58 -6.59
C GLY A 35 21.32 -21.05 -6.14
N VAL A 36 21.57 -21.03 -4.83
CA VAL A 36 22.75 -21.64 -4.18
C VAL A 36 22.25 -22.58 -3.08
N GLU A 37 22.45 -23.89 -3.28
CA GLU A 37 21.98 -24.91 -2.33
C GLU A 37 22.50 -24.64 -0.91
N GLY A 38 21.58 -24.46 0.04
CA GLY A 38 21.87 -24.27 1.46
C GLY A 38 21.86 -22.83 1.96
N THR A 39 21.82 -21.82 1.08
CA THR A 39 21.72 -20.41 1.52
C THR A 39 20.26 -20.03 1.74
N THR A 40 19.91 -19.74 2.99
CA THR A 40 18.56 -19.36 3.42
C THR A 40 18.54 -18.07 4.24
N GLU A 41 19.69 -17.47 4.52
CA GLU A 41 19.82 -16.20 5.24
C GLU A 41 20.47 -15.14 4.35
N PHE A 42 19.89 -13.95 4.31
CA PHE A 42 20.31 -12.87 3.43
C PHE A 42 20.37 -11.54 4.19
N PRO A 43 21.32 -10.66 3.84
CA PRO A 43 21.45 -9.35 4.46
C PRO A 43 20.44 -8.33 3.93
N THR A 44 19.71 -8.63 2.84
CA THR A 44 18.64 -7.77 2.32
C THR A 44 17.52 -8.62 1.70
N ILE A 45 16.34 -8.02 1.55
CA ILE A 45 15.16 -8.65 0.97
C ILE A 45 15.37 -8.85 -0.53
N GLN A 46 15.92 -7.85 -1.24
CA GLN A 46 16.20 -7.99 -2.67
C GLN A 46 17.22 -9.11 -2.93
N MET A 47 18.25 -9.26 -2.10
CA MET A 47 19.19 -10.38 -2.22
C MET A 47 18.50 -11.74 -2.05
N ALA A 48 17.56 -11.87 -1.10
CA ALA A 48 16.79 -13.09 -0.95
C ALA A 48 15.97 -13.40 -2.22
N MET A 49 15.38 -12.38 -2.84
CA MET A 49 14.63 -12.52 -4.10
C MET A 49 15.54 -12.85 -5.29
N ASP A 50 16.71 -12.23 -5.39
CA ASP A 50 17.70 -12.44 -6.47
C ASP A 50 18.26 -13.87 -6.47
N HIS A 51 18.26 -14.53 -5.31
CA HIS A 51 18.60 -15.96 -5.19
C HIS A 51 17.47 -16.89 -5.65
N HIS A 52 16.44 -16.36 -6.30
CA HIS A 52 15.38 -17.12 -6.98
C HIS A 52 14.74 -18.20 -6.09
N PRO A 53 14.16 -17.83 -4.94
CA PRO A 53 13.59 -18.81 -4.02
C PRO A 53 12.35 -19.45 -4.65
N PHE A 54 12.30 -20.79 -4.62
CA PHE A 54 11.25 -21.56 -5.28
C PHE A 54 10.83 -22.79 -4.46
N ALA A 55 9.53 -22.91 -4.22
CA ALA A 55 8.92 -23.98 -3.41
C ALA A 55 8.30 -25.13 -4.25
N GLY A 56 8.54 -25.18 -5.56
CA GLY A 56 7.96 -26.22 -6.42
C GLY A 56 6.51 -25.95 -6.84
N LYS A 57 5.91 -26.92 -7.54
CA LYS A 57 4.53 -26.82 -8.01
C LYS A 57 3.57 -26.74 -6.81
N ASN A 58 2.74 -25.70 -6.78
CA ASN A 58 1.79 -25.39 -5.71
C ASN A 58 2.43 -25.04 -4.35
N GLY A 59 3.75 -24.86 -4.30
CA GLY A 59 4.43 -24.39 -3.09
C GLY A 59 4.26 -22.89 -2.89
N ARG A 60 4.50 -22.46 -1.66
CA ARG A 60 4.60 -21.04 -1.24
C ARG A 60 5.94 -20.84 -0.55
N VAL A 61 6.61 -19.74 -0.87
CA VAL A 61 7.87 -19.34 -0.25
C VAL A 61 7.55 -18.27 0.78
N TYR A 62 8.06 -18.43 2.00
CA TYR A 62 7.99 -17.38 3.01
C TYR A 62 9.36 -16.71 3.14
N ILE A 63 9.33 -15.39 3.11
CA ILE A 63 10.46 -14.50 3.39
C ILE A 63 10.17 -13.89 4.75
N GLU A 64 10.80 -14.45 5.78
CA GLU A 64 10.76 -13.97 7.16
C GLU A 64 11.73 -12.79 7.28
N ILE A 65 11.25 -11.64 7.72
CA ILE A 65 12.01 -10.38 7.78
C ILE A 65 12.08 -9.95 9.24
N GLU A 66 13.27 -10.03 9.84
CA GLU A 66 13.50 -9.63 11.22
C GLU A 66 13.27 -8.11 11.46
N PRO A 67 13.03 -7.68 12.71
CA PRO A 67 12.88 -6.26 13.04
C PRO A 67 14.04 -5.39 12.54
N GLY A 68 13.71 -4.31 11.83
CA GLY A 68 14.70 -3.42 11.21
C GLY A 68 14.09 -2.45 10.20
N VAL A 69 14.91 -1.50 9.73
CA VAL A 69 14.56 -0.58 8.65
C VAL A 69 15.45 -0.88 7.45
N TYR A 70 14.81 -1.32 6.37
CA TYR A 70 15.43 -1.85 5.16
C TYR A 70 15.39 -0.77 4.09
N HIS A 71 16.48 -0.01 3.97
CA HIS A 71 16.64 1.02 2.93
C HIS A 71 17.03 0.40 1.59
N GLU A 72 16.07 -0.21 0.92
CA GLU A 72 16.27 -0.87 -0.37
C GLU A 72 15.05 -0.75 -1.28
N ARG A 73 15.25 -1.04 -2.57
CA ARG A 73 14.15 -1.23 -3.52
C ARG A 73 13.95 -2.72 -3.75
N VAL A 74 12.73 -3.21 -3.53
CA VAL A 74 12.40 -4.63 -3.66
C VAL A 74 11.53 -4.87 -4.89
N ILE A 75 11.88 -5.87 -5.69
CA ILE A 75 11.16 -6.26 -6.90
C ILE A 75 10.85 -7.76 -6.82
N VAL A 76 9.55 -8.07 -6.68
CA VAL A 76 9.02 -9.43 -6.80
C VAL A 76 8.55 -9.62 -8.24
N THR A 77 9.43 -10.16 -9.08
CA THR A 77 9.17 -10.38 -10.51
C THR A 77 8.16 -11.50 -10.76
N GLN A 78 7.47 -11.46 -11.89
CA GLN A 78 6.39 -12.38 -12.27
C GLN A 78 6.73 -13.88 -12.18
N ASN A 79 8.00 -14.26 -12.31
CA ASN A 79 8.49 -15.63 -12.19
C ASN A 79 8.66 -16.12 -10.74
N HIS A 80 8.29 -15.31 -9.74
CA HIS A 80 8.25 -15.69 -8.32
C HIS A 80 6.79 -15.71 -7.80
N PRO A 81 5.94 -16.64 -8.28
CA PRO A 81 4.57 -16.74 -7.76
C PRO A 81 4.56 -17.25 -6.31
N ASN A 82 3.49 -16.94 -5.58
CA ASN A 82 3.27 -17.43 -4.21
C ASN A 82 4.43 -17.10 -3.24
N ILE A 83 4.92 -15.86 -3.27
CA ILE A 83 5.81 -15.33 -2.25
C ILE A 83 4.96 -14.74 -1.12
N THR A 84 5.36 -14.98 0.13
CA THR A 84 4.81 -14.32 1.31
C THR A 84 5.93 -13.57 2.02
N PHE A 85 5.77 -12.28 2.22
CA PHE A 85 6.61 -11.51 3.13
C PHE A 85 5.98 -11.54 4.53
N VAL A 86 6.76 -11.88 5.54
CA VAL A 86 6.31 -11.93 6.94
C VAL A 86 7.27 -11.11 7.78
N GLY A 87 6.79 -10.03 8.39
CA GLY A 87 7.58 -9.33 9.40
C GLY A 87 7.56 -10.09 10.72
N MET A 88 8.74 -10.33 11.29
CA MET A 88 8.92 -11.07 12.55
C MET A 88 8.86 -10.17 13.79
N GLY A 89 8.51 -8.89 13.60
CA GLY A 89 8.27 -7.93 14.67
C GLY A 89 7.01 -8.21 15.48
N LYS A 90 6.85 -7.54 16.62
CA LYS A 90 5.62 -7.63 17.41
C LYS A 90 4.47 -6.86 16.78
N ARG A 91 4.81 -5.87 15.95
CA ARG A 91 3.89 -5.01 15.22
C ARG A 91 4.49 -4.67 13.85
N PRO A 92 3.68 -4.22 12.86
CA PRO A 92 4.19 -3.89 11.53
C PRO A 92 5.19 -2.74 11.50
N GLU A 93 5.22 -1.85 12.49
CA GLU A 93 6.21 -0.76 12.55
C GLU A 93 7.62 -1.25 12.88
N ASP A 94 7.75 -2.47 13.41
CA ASP A 94 9.05 -3.01 13.80
C ASP A 94 9.85 -3.50 12.56
N VAL A 95 9.19 -3.70 11.40
CA VAL A 95 9.79 -4.17 10.14
C VAL A 95 9.38 -3.22 9.00
N VAL A 96 10.31 -2.41 8.51
CA VAL A 96 10.01 -1.33 7.55
C VAL A 96 10.85 -1.47 6.29
N ILE A 97 10.22 -1.52 5.11
CA ILE A 97 10.90 -1.42 3.81
C ILE A 97 10.74 0.01 3.30
N SER A 98 11.85 0.72 3.11
CA SER A 98 11.89 2.17 2.95
C SER A 98 12.73 2.64 1.76
N ASN A 99 12.23 3.63 1.03
CA ASN A 99 12.98 4.42 0.06
C ASN A 99 12.42 5.86 0.08
N SER A 100 12.99 6.77 -0.70
CA SER A 100 12.59 8.19 -0.75
C SER A 100 12.58 8.75 -2.18
N MET A 101 12.39 7.88 -3.18
CA MET A 101 12.43 8.27 -4.59
C MET A 101 11.11 8.93 -5.02
N ASN A 102 11.18 10.09 -5.66
CA ASN A 102 10.01 10.75 -6.27
C ASN A 102 10.13 10.87 -7.80
N ALA A 103 9.02 11.19 -8.46
CA ALA A 103 8.94 11.19 -9.93
C ALA A 103 9.87 12.21 -10.60
N LYS A 104 10.19 13.33 -9.93
CA LYS A 104 11.13 14.34 -10.45
C LYS A 104 12.56 13.77 -10.52
N GLN A 105 12.94 12.96 -9.54
CA GLN A 105 14.24 12.28 -9.52
C GLN A 105 14.26 11.06 -10.44
N ALA A 106 13.18 10.29 -10.46
CA ALA A 106 13.11 9.01 -11.17
C ALA A 106 12.76 9.12 -12.66
N GLY A 107 12.30 10.30 -13.12
CA GLY A 107 11.82 10.51 -14.48
C GLY A 107 10.38 10.03 -14.73
N GLY A 108 9.61 9.76 -13.67
CA GLY A 108 8.19 9.37 -13.74
C GLY A 108 7.71 8.56 -12.54
N THR A 109 6.40 8.55 -12.27
CA THR A 109 5.77 7.85 -11.14
C THR A 109 6.16 6.37 -11.06
N PHE A 110 6.13 5.66 -12.19
CA PHE A 110 6.34 4.20 -12.26
C PHE A 110 7.79 3.75 -12.10
N PHE A 111 8.67 4.66 -11.72
CA PHE A 111 10.05 4.36 -11.35
C PHE A 111 10.33 4.63 -9.87
N THR A 112 9.34 5.10 -9.12
CA THR A 112 9.49 5.56 -7.73
C THR A 112 9.21 4.51 -6.68
N GLU A 113 8.62 3.37 -7.06
CA GLU A 113 8.14 2.39 -6.10
C GLU A 113 9.26 1.83 -5.20
N THR A 114 9.08 1.93 -3.87
CA THR A 114 9.93 1.26 -2.89
C THR A 114 9.84 -0.25 -3.08
N VAL A 115 8.62 -0.79 -3.24
CA VAL A 115 8.38 -2.20 -3.55
C VAL A 115 7.54 -2.35 -4.82
N ARG A 116 7.98 -3.22 -5.73
CA ARG A 116 7.23 -3.61 -6.94
C ARG A 116 6.86 -5.09 -6.87
N VAL A 117 5.57 -5.40 -6.97
CA VAL A 117 5.06 -6.78 -6.99
C VAL A 117 4.39 -7.05 -8.33
N ASP A 118 4.99 -7.91 -9.14
CA ASP A 118 4.46 -8.31 -10.45
C ASP A 118 4.03 -9.80 -10.49
N ALA A 119 4.15 -10.51 -9.36
CA ALA A 119 3.89 -11.95 -9.28
C ALA A 119 2.51 -12.28 -8.69
N PRO A 120 1.79 -13.29 -9.21
CA PRO A 120 0.49 -13.69 -8.67
C PRO A 120 0.63 -14.42 -7.33
N GLY A 121 -0.41 -14.32 -6.50
CA GLY A 121 -0.47 -14.98 -5.19
C GLY A 121 0.49 -14.39 -4.16
N PHE A 122 0.93 -13.14 -4.35
CA PHE A 122 1.76 -12.46 -3.37
C PHE A 122 1.00 -12.23 -2.07
N GLU A 123 1.65 -12.44 -0.94
CA GLU A 123 1.08 -12.14 0.36
C GLU A 123 2.07 -11.34 1.21
N ALA A 124 1.54 -10.51 2.10
CA ALA A 124 2.32 -9.75 3.08
C ALA A 124 1.58 -9.75 4.42
N ASP A 125 2.31 -10.00 5.51
CA ASP A 125 1.78 -9.89 6.88
C ASP A 125 2.76 -9.20 7.83
N ASN A 126 2.23 -8.30 8.66
CA ASN A 126 2.93 -7.69 9.79
C ASN A 126 4.22 -6.90 9.43
N LEU A 127 4.16 -6.05 8.40
CA LEU A 127 5.27 -5.16 8.03
C LEU A 127 4.79 -3.83 7.42
N THR A 128 5.72 -2.88 7.29
CA THR A 128 5.50 -1.54 6.72
C THR A 128 6.19 -1.39 5.38
N PHE A 129 5.47 -0.87 4.38
CA PHE A 129 6.01 -0.37 3.12
C PHE A 129 5.94 1.16 3.14
N GLU A 130 7.05 1.85 2.92
CA GLU A 130 7.04 3.32 2.94
C GLU A 130 7.82 3.97 1.80
N ASN A 131 7.36 5.16 1.41
CA ASN A 131 8.14 6.10 0.63
C ASN A 131 8.22 7.45 1.37
N THR A 132 9.42 7.81 1.80
CA THR A 132 9.71 8.96 2.65
C THR A 132 10.04 10.23 1.86
N ALA A 133 9.74 10.27 0.55
CA ALA A 133 10.01 11.44 -0.29
C ALA A 133 9.24 12.70 0.13
N GLY A 134 8.26 12.59 1.02
CA GLY A 134 7.45 13.71 1.50
C GLY A 134 6.48 14.24 0.44
N ASN A 135 5.93 15.44 0.69
CA ASN A 135 5.06 16.13 -0.27
C ASN A 135 5.85 16.75 -1.44
N THR A 136 6.49 15.92 -2.26
CA THR A 136 7.37 16.34 -3.37
C THR A 136 6.79 16.09 -4.77
N GLY A 137 5.58 15.54 -4.83
CA GLY A 137 4.95 14.98 -6.03
C GLY A 137 4.77 13.47 -5.87
N GLN A 138 4.59 12.76 -6.98
CA GLN A 138 4.33 11.32 -6.96
C GLN A 138 5.53 10.54 -6.40
N ALA A 139 5.26 9.68 -5.42
CA ALA A 139 6.26 8.83 -4.77
C ALA A 139 5.58 7.58 -4.21
N VAL A 140 5.75 6.45 -4.91
CA VAL A 140 5.04 5.21 -4.62
C VAL A 140 5.75 4.43 -3.50
N ALA A 141 5.02 4.01 -2.48
CA ALA A 141 5.51 3.08 -1.46
C ALA A 141 5.46 1.64 -1.98
N ILE A 142 4.35 1.25 -2.60
CA ILE A 142 4.24 -0.08 -3.22
C ILE A 142 3.39 -0.05 -4.48
N ALA A 143 3.89 -0.69 -5.53
CA ALA A 143 3.16 -0.96 -6.75
C ALA A 143 2.78 -2.44 -6.86
N VAL A 144 1.48 -2.72 -7.00
CA VAL A 144 0.92 -4.07 -6.96
C VAL A 144 0.24 -4.40 -8.29
N ARG A 145 0.85 -5.33 -9.02
CA ARG A 145 0.36 -5.98 -10.23
C ARG A 145 0.29 -7.48 -10.01
N SER A 146 -0.61 -7.88 -9.13
CA SER A 146 -0.70 -9.26 -8.64
C SER A 146 -2.16 -9.69 -8.57
N ASP A 147 -2.46 -10.83 -9.21
CA ASP A 147 -3.74 -11.49 -9.01
C ASP A 147 -3.69 -12.36 -7.75
N ARG A 148 -4.72 -12.24 -6.92
CA ARG A 148 -4.86 -12.90 -5.62
C ARG A 148 -3.80 -12.44 -4.61
N ALA A 149 -3.55 -11.13 -4.57
CA ALA A 149 -2.67 -10.55 -3.57
C ALA A 149 -3.39 -10.37 -2.23
N ILE A 150 -2.71 -10.63 -1.11
CA ILE A 150 -3.23 -10.38 0.24
C ILE A 150 -2.23 -9.55 1.04
N PHE A 151 -2.70 -8.49 1.68
CA PHE A 151 -1.95 -7.70 2.65
C PHE A 151 -2.73 -7.72 3.95
N LYS A 152 -2.13 -8.26 5.02
CA LYS A 152 -2.76 -8.38 6.34
C LYS A 152 -1.89 -7.67 7.38
N HIS A 153 -2.47 -6.92 8.31
CA HIS A 153 -1.72 -6.17 9.34
C HIS A 153 -0.55 -5.34 8.77
N CYS A 154 -0.70 -4.82 7.55
CA CYS A 154 0.35 -4.07 6.88
C CYS A 154 0.13 -2.56 7.05
N ARG A 155 1.23 -1.81 7.03
CA ARG A 155 1.20 -0.36 6.89
C ARG A 155 1.73 0.04 5.52
N ILE A 156 1.07 1.00 4.85
CA ILE A 156 1.51 1.53 3.57
C ILE A 156 1.55 3.06 3.66
N LEU A 157 2.76 3.61 3.72
CA LEU A 157 2.98 5.00 4.13
C LEU A 157 3.59 5.83 2.99
N GLY A 158 3.05 7.02 2.76
CA GLY A 158 3.54 7.92 1.72
C GLY A 158 2.79 9.25 1.72
N HIS A 159 2.93 10.02 0.64
CA HIS A 159 2.14 11.23 0.40
C HIS A 159 1.31 11.07 -0.88
N GLN A 160 1.75 11.65 -1.99
CA GLN A 160 1.06 11.53 -3.26
C GLN A 160 1.42 10.19 -3.92
N ASP A 161 0.40 9.47 -4.43
CA ASP A 161 0.53 8.18 -5.12
C ASP A 161 1.10 7.03 -4.22
N THR A 162 0.76 6.97 -2.93
CA THR A 162 1.30 5.97 -1.96
C THR A 162 1.18 4.51 -2.43
N LEU A 163 -0.03 4.05 -2.74
CA LEU A 163 -0.34 2.69 -3.15
C LEU A 163 -0.79 2.67 -4.62
N PHE A 164 0.03 2.07 -5.48
CA PHE A 164 -0.36 1.80 -6.86
C PHE A 164 -0.99 0.42 -6.98
N ALA A 165 -2.28 0.31 -6.67
CA ALA A 165 -3.10 -0.89 -6.84
C ALA A 165 -3.55 -1.02 -8.31
N ASP A 166 -2.66 -1.55 -9.15
CA ASP A 166 -2.73 -1.44 -10.62
C ASP A 166 -3.45 -2.60 -11.32
N TYR A 167 -3.11 -3.85 -10.97
CA TYR A 167 -3.62 -5.02 -11.69
C TYR A 167 -3.89 -6.22 -10.78
N GLY A 168 -4.91 -7.00 -11.15
CA GLY A 168 -5.29 -8.25 -10.49
C GLY A 168 -6.26 -8.01 -9.33
N ARG A 169 -6.66 -9.11 -8.69
CA ARG A 169 -7.50 -9.09 -7.50
C ARG A 169 -6.65 -8.96 -6.24
N GLN A 170 -6.99 -8.02 -5.38
CA GLN A 170 -6.16 -7.63 -4.23
C GLN A 170 -7.04 -7.49 -2.98
N TYR A 171 -6.59 -8.02 -1.84
CA TYR A 171 -7.30 -7.94 -0.57
C TYR A 171 -6.39 -7.34 0.50
N TYR A 172 -6.78 -6.18 1.02
CA TYR A 172 -6.10 -5.47 2.10
C TYR A 172 -6.96 -5.61 3.34
N LEU A 173 -6.51 -6.37 4.33
CA LEU A 173 -7.25 -6.71 5.55
C LEU A 173 -6.50 -6.17 6.79
N ASP A 174 -7.20 -5.46 7.67
CA ASP A 174 -6.61 -4.92 8.90
C ASP A 174 -5.36 -4.06 8.60
N THR A 175 -5.41 -3.26 7.53
CA THR A 175 -4.28 -2.43 7.08
C THR A 175 -4.43 -0.99 7.52
N TYR A 176 -3.31 -0.28 7.59
CA TYR A 176 -3.26 1.17 7.72
C TYR A 176 -2.58 1.75 6.47
N ILE A 177 -3.25 2.67 5.79
CA ILE A 177 -2.74 3.29 4.56
C ILE A 177 -2.88 4.80 4.70
N GLU A 178 -1.79 5.54 4.49
CA GLU A 178 -1.82 7.01 4.57
C GLU A 178 -1.25 7.68 3.31
N GLY A 179 -1.72 8.90 3.06
CA GLY A 179 -1.21 9.72 1.97
C GLY A 179 -1.91 11.05 1.82
N THR A 180 -1.77 11.65 0.64
CA THR A 180 -2.34 12.96 0.31
C THR A 180 -3.19 12.92 -0.97
N VAL A 181 -2.55 13.16 -2.12
CA VAL A 181 -3.21 13.20 -3.41
C VAL A 181 -3.18 11.81 -4.03
N ASP A 182 -4.36 11.29 -4.38
CA ASP A 182 -4.53 10.05 -5.14
C ASP A 182 -3.79 8.84 -4.49
N PHE A 183 -3.75 8.79 -3.16
CA PHE A 183 -2.83 7.88 -2.47
C PHE A 183 -3.19 6.40 -2.62
N ILE A 184 -4.40 6.07 -3.08
CA ILE A 184 -4.75 4.76 -3.63
C ILE A 184 -5.18 4.93 -5.10
N PHE A 185 -4.38 4.46 -6.04
CA PHE A 185 -4.64 4.66 -7.47
C PHE A 185 -4.30 3.44 -8.32
N GLY A 186 -4.80 3.42 -9.56
CA GLY A 186 -4.65 2.30 -10.49
C GLY A 186 -5.97 1.61 -10.85
N ASN A 187 -5.88 0.40 -11.41
CA ASN A 187 -7.02 -0.32 -11.98
C ASN A 187 -7.17 -1.76 -11.45
N ALA A 188 -6.69 -2.05 -10.24
CA ALA A 188 -6.91 -3.35 -9.63
C ALA A 188 -8.39 -3.58 -9.31
N GLN A 189 -8.75 -4.84 -9.10
CA GLN A 189 -9.97 -5.22 -8.41
C GLN A 189 -9.62 -5.40 -6.93
N ALA A 190 -9.67 -4.32 -6.14
CA ALA A 190 -9.14 -4.29 -4.79
C ALA A 190 -10.23 -4.08 -3.75
N VAL A 191 -10.07 -4.73 -2.60
CA VAL A 191 -10.92 -4.52 -1.41
C VAL A 191 -10.04 -4.14 -0.22
N PHE A 192 -10.43 -3.08 0.47
CA PHE A 192 -9.84 -2.60 1.72
C PHE A 192 -10.86 -2.88 2.83
N ASP A 193 -10.58 -3.86 3.67
CA ASP A 193 -11.50 -4.43 4.66
C ASP A 193 -10.93 -4.27 6.07
N HIS A 194 -11.75 -3.80 7.01
CA HIS A 194 -11.34 -3.52 8.39
C HIS A 194 -10.08 -2.62 8.48
N SER A 195 -9.90 -1.74 7.49
CA SER A 195 -8.68 -0.95 7.32
C SER A 195 -8.91 0.50 7.75
N GLU A 196 -7.81 1.19 8.03
CA GLU A 196 -7.78 2.64 8.23
C GLU A 196 -7.14 3.32 7.02
N LEU A 197 -7.88 4.26 6.42
CA LEU A 197 -7.39 5.12 5.34
C LEU A 197 -7.21 6.54 5.90
N HIS A 198 -5.96 6.96 6.06
CA HIS A 198 -5.59 8.18 6.79
C HIS A 198 -5.10 9.29 5.84
N GLU A 199 -5.88 10.36 5.73
CA GLU A 199 -5.56 11.51 4.89
C GLU A 199 -4.66 12.51 5.62
N LEU A 200 -3.47 12.79 5.09
CA LEU A 200 -2.48 13.66 5.73
C LEU A 200 -2.66 15.15 5.41
N SER A 201 -3.36 15.50 4.31
CA SER A 201 -3.56 16.90 3.90
C SER A 201 -4.70 16.99 2.87
N PRO A 202 -5.13 18.19 2.44
CA PRO A 202 -6.22 18.29 1.48
C PRO A 202 -5.90 17.54 0.19
N GLY A 203 -6.71 16.53 -0.11
CA GLY A 203 -6.35 15.51 -1.09
C GLY A 203 -7.53 14.68 -1.58
N TYR A 204 -7.19 13.51 -2.09
CA TYR A 204 -8.12 12.56 -2.66
C TYR A 204 -7.67 11.15 -2.27
N LEU A 205 -8.49 10.42 -1.52
CA LEU A 205 -8.13 9.06 -1.09
C LEU A 205 -7.88 8.15 -2.29
N THR A 206 -8.77 8.21 -3.29
CA THR A 206 -8.76 7.27 -4.41
C THR A 206 -8.73 7.94 -5.78
N ALA A 207 -7.95 7.36 -6.70
CA ALA A 207 -7.91 7.73 -8.11
C ALA A 207 -7.94 6.49 -9.03
N GLN A 208 -9.09 5.84 -9.08
CA GLN A 208 -9.26 4.58 -9.80
C GLN A 208 -9.32 4.82 -11.33
N SER A 209 -8.68 3.95 -12.13
CA SER A 209 -8.44 4.11 -13.58
C SER A 209 -9.01 3.05 -14.52
N ARG A 210 -10.11 2.40 -14.14
CA ARG A 210 -10.96 1.58 -15.01
C ARG A 210 -11.39 2.40 -16.22
N THR A 211 -11.24 1.83 -17.41
CA THR A 211 -11.44 2.50 -18.71
C THR A 211 -12.63 1.97 -19.51
N SER A 212 -13.27 0.89 -19.06
CA SER A 212 -14.39 0.24 -19.75
C SER A 212 -15.39 -0.38 -18.77
N ALA A 213 -16.68 -0.34 -19.13
CA ALA A 213 -17.74 -1.04 -18.42
C ALA A 213 -17.56 -2.56 -18.37
N SER A 214 -16.84 -3.16 -19.32
CA SER A 214 -16.58 -4.61 -19.36
C SER A 214 -15.54 -5.07 -18.33
N GLN A 215 -14.77 -4.16 -17.74
CA GLN A 215 -13.80 -4.48 -16.71
C GLN A 215 -14.50 -4.67 -15.36
N THR A 216 -14.15 -5.76 -14.67
CA THR A 216 -14.64 -6.08 -13.32
C THR A 216 -13.88 -5.35 -12.22
N THR A 217 -12.94 -4.49 -12.57
CA THR A 217 -12.03 -3.80 -11.64
C THR A 217 -12.70 -2.69 -10.84
N GLY A 218 -12.01 -2.23 -9.81
CA GLY A 218 -12.40 -1.14 -8.95
C GLY A 218 -12.12 -1.39 -7.49
N TYR A 219 -12.38 -0.37 -6.70
CA TYR A 219 -12.04 -0.35 -5.28
C TYR A 219 -13.30 -0.45 -4.44
N VAL A 220 -13.26 -1.34 -3.46
CA VAL A 220 -14.27 -1.40 -2.41
C VAL A 220 -13.58 -1.12 -1.08
N ILE A 221 -14.05 -0.12 -0.36
CA ILE A 221 -13.67 0.17 1.02
C ILE A 221 -14.81 -0.35 1.88
N ALA A 222 -14.57 -1.39 2.66
CA ALA A 222 -15.60 -2.13 3.40
C ALA A 222 -15.24 -2.21 4.89
N ASN A 223 -16.22 -2.05 5.78
CA ASN A 223 -16.07 -2.21 7.23
C ASN A 223 -14.87 -1.43 7.81
N SER A 224 -14.54 -0.30 7.19
CA SER A 224 -13.29 0.42 7.40
C SER A 224 -13.56 1.75 8.10
N ARG A 225 -12.50 2.51 8.39
CA ARG A 225 -12.62 3.91 8.80
C ARG A 225 -11.74 4.79 7.94
N VAL A 226 -12.25 5.96 7.63
CA VAL A 226 -11.46 7.06 7.09
C VAL A 226 -11.10 7.98 8.25
N THR A 227 -9.85 8.40 8.32
CA THR A 227 -9.35 9.35 9.33
C THR A 227 -8.51 10.41 8.62
N ALA A 228 -8.11 11.45 9.35
CA ALA A 228 -7.24 12.47 8.80
C ALA A 228 -6.36 13.12 9.86
N ASP A 229 -5.24 13.68 9.43
CA ASP A 229 -4.41 14.56 10.23
C ASP A 229 -5.00 15.98 10.21
N ASP A 230 -5.65 16.38 11.31
CA ASP A 230 -6.25 17.70 11.45
C ASP A 230 -5.23 18.84 11.26
N ALA A 231 -3.97 18.62 11.66
CA ALA A 231 -2.92 19.61 11.51
C ALA A 231 -2.55 19.79 10.03
N GLY A 232 -2.34 18.69 9.31
CA GLY A 232 -2.05 18.69 7.88
C GLY A 232 -3.21 19.18 7.01
N LEU A 233 -4.46 19.01 7.45
CA LEU A 233 -5.64 19.59 6.78
C LEU A 233 -5.75 21.10 6.93
N ALA A 234 -5.22 21.69 8.00
CA ALA A 234 -5.27 23.13 8.25
C ALA A 234 -6.69 23.75 8.11
N GLY A 235 -7.72 23.01 8.55
CA GLY A 235 -9.12 23.43 8.47
C GLY A 235 -9.78 23.25 7.10
N HIS A 236 -9.10 22.62 6.14
CA HIS A 236 -9.66 22.28 4.84
C HIS A 236 -10.22 20.86 4.80
N HIS A 237 -11.00 20.57 3.75
CA HIS A 237 -11.57 19.25 3.50
C HIS A 237 -10.75 18.45 2.49
N PHE A 238 -10.97 17.14 2.49
CA PHE A 238 -10.51 16.22 1.45
C PHE A 238 -11.68 15.46 0.81
N PHE A 239 -11.40 14.67 -0.22
CA PHE A 239 -12.41 13.91 -0.96
C PHE A 239 -12.15 12.41 -0.93
N LEU A 240 -13.22 11.61 -0.93
CA LEU A 240 -13.17 10.14 -0.97
C LEU A 240 -12.55 9.59 -2.26
N GLY A 241 -12.58 10.37 -3.34
CA GLY A 241 -11.93 10.02 -4.59
C GLY A 241 -12.28 10.90 -5.77
N ARG A 242 -11.60 10.61 -6.90
CA ARG A 242 -11.83 11.24 -8.20
C ARG A 242 -11.49 10.32 -9.38
N PRO A 243 -12.24 10.39 -10.51
CA PRO A 243 -12.11 9.45 -11.61
C PRO A 243 -10.90 9.76 -12.50
N TRP A 244 -9.80 9.04 -12.31
CA TRP A 244 -8.61 9.18 -13.17
C TRP A 244 -8.88 8.78 -14.63
N ARG A 245 -9.82 7.85 -14.84
CA ARG A 245 -10.30 7.42 -16.17
C ARG A 245 -11.83 7.35 -16.26
N PRO A 246 -12.39 7.48 -17.48
CA PRO A 246 -13.82 7.22 -17.71
C PRO A 246 -14.15 5.79 -17.31
N TYR A 247 -15.27 5.55 -16.62
CA TYR A 247 -15.63 4.28 -15.96
C TYR A 247 -14.98 3.99 -14.60
N SER A 248 -14.23 4.92 -14.00
CA SER A 248 -13.73 4.76 -12.63
C SER A 248 -14.79 4.24 -11.67
N ARG A 249 -14.45 3.28 -10.80
CA ARG A 249 -15.38 2.64 -9.87
C ARG A 249 -14.77 2.51 -8.47
N VAL A 250 -15.43 3.15 -7.51
CA VAL A 250 -15.07 3.14 -6.09
C VAL A 250 -16.36 3.03 -5.28
N VAL A 251 -16.39 2.12 -4.31
CA VAL A 251 -17.57 1.87 -3.48
C VAL A 251 -17.16 1.87 -2.01
N TYR A 252 -17.87 2.61 -1.17
CA TYR A 252 -17.71 2.59 0.28
C TYR A 252 -18.91 1.87 0.92
N LEU A 253 -18.64 0.85 1.73
CA LEU A 253 -19.63 0.03 2.43
C LEU A 253 -19.32 0.06 3.94
N HIS A 254 -20.32 0.34 4.78
CA HIS A 254 -20.19 0.23 6.24
C HIS A 254 -18.93 0.92 6.80
N THR A 255 -18.59 2.08 6.24
CA THR A 255 -17.33 2.77 6.54
C THR A 255 -17.61 4.02 7.38
N GLU A 256 -16.80 4.21 8.42
CA GLU A 256 -16.83 5.44 9.22
C GLU A 256 -16.16 6.59 8.44
N LEU A 257 -16.87 7.72 8.31
CA LEU A 257 -16.39 8.91 7.59
C LEU A 257 -16.29 10.10 8.56
N PRO A 258 -15.14 10.80 8.62
CA PRO A 258 -14.92 11.93 9.53
C PRO A 258 -15.51 13.22 8.97
N SER A 259 -15.73 14.22 9.82
CA SER A 259 -16.32 15.52 9.43
C SER A 259 -15.46 16.32 8.45
N THR A 260 -14.19 15.92 8.30
CA THR A 260 -13.21 16.51 7.39
C THR A 260 -13.41 16.07 5.93
N VAL A 261 -14.23 15.06 5.66
CA VAL A 261 -14.71 14.76 4.30
C VAL A 261 -15.55 15.93 3.78
N ALA A 262 -15.26 16.40 2.57
CA ALA A 262 -16.04 17.45 1.93
C ALA A 262 -17.52 17.05 1.82
N PRO A 263 -18.49 17.95 1.99
CA PRO A 263 -19.92 17.61 1.88
C PRO A 263 -20.31 16.95 0.54
N GLN A 264 -19.62 17.31 -0.55
CA GLN A 264 -19.79 16.68 -1.86
C GLN A 264 -19.26 15.24 -1.92
N GLY A 265 -18.35 14.87 -1.01
CA GLY A 265 -17.70 13.56 -0.88
C GLY A 265 -16.71 13.26 -2.00
N TRP A 266 -17.03 13.63 -3.24
CA TRP A 266 -16.37 13.20 -4.45
C TRP A 266 -16.06 14.37 -5.38
N ASN A 267 -15.01 14.22 -6.17
CA ASN A 267 -14.64 15.18 -7.21
C ASN A 267 -14.69 14.49 -8.58
N ASN A 268 -15.24 15.14 -9.60
CA ASN A 268 -15.40 14.56 -10.94
C ASN A 268 -14.14 14.67 -11.83
N TRP A 269 -12.96 14.93 -11.24
CA TRP A 269 -11.71 15.25 -11.93
C TRP A 269 -11.76 16.56 -12.74
N GLY A 270 -12.71 17.45 -12.43
CA GLY A 270 -12.99 18.65 -13.25
C GLY A 270 -13.55 18.32 -14.64
N LYS A 271 -14.16 17.13 -14.81
CA LYS A 271 -14.66 16.64 -16.09
C LYS A 271 -16.08 16.09 -15.96
N ALA A 272 -17.06 16.88 -16.38
CA ALA A 272 -18.48 16.48 -16.35
C ALA A 272 -18.78 15.19 -17.14
N SER A 273 -18.00 14.89 -18.19
CA SER A 273 -18.15 13.62 -18.95
C SER A 273 -17.88 12.37 -18.10
N ASN A 274 -17.09 12.48 -17.02
CA ASN A 274 -16.83 11.36 -16.13
C ASN A 274 -18.07 10.98 -15.32
N GLU A 275 -18.94 11.94 -15.00
CA GLU A 275 -20.17 11.72 -14.23
C GLU A 275 -21.15 10.77 -14.93
N GLN A 276 -21.04 10.63 -16.26
CA GLN A 276 -21.90 9.75 -17.05
C GLN A 276 -21.47 8.28 -17.00
N THR A 277 -20.21 7.99 -16.65
CA THR A 277 -19.63 6.65 -16.79
C THR A 277 -18.98 6.13 -15.52
N ALA A 278 -18.45 7.00 -14.66
CA ALA A 278 -17.92 6.62 -13.36
C ALA A 278 -19.05 6.06 -12.47
N TYR A 279 -18.70 5.09 -11.64
CA TYR A 279 -19.62 4.45 -10.71
C TYR A 279 -19.08 4.61 -9.29
N TYR A 280 -19.44 5.71 -8.64
CA TYR A 280 -19.07 5.99 -7.25
C TYR A 280 -20.28 5.79 -6.38
N ALA A 281 -20.13 4.98 -5.33
CA ALA A 281 -21.26 4.55 -4.54
C ALA A 281 -20.97 4.45 -3.04
N GLU A 282 -22.00 4.69 -2.24
CA GLU A 282 -21.97 4.62 -0.78
C GLU A 282 -23.11 3.71 -0.30
N PHE A 283 -22.85 2.91 0.75
CA PHE A 283 -23.84 2.05 1.39
C PHE A 283 -23.63 2.02 2.90
N GLU A 284 -24.62 2.51 3.65
CA GLU A 284 -24.64 2.43 5.12
C GLU A 284 -23.33 2.90 5.78
N ASN A 285 -22.68 3.90 5.20
CA ASN A 285 -21.58 4.61 5.85
C ASN A 285 -22.12 5.41 7.04
N PHE A 286 -21.28 5.62 8.05
CA PHE A 286 -21.65 6.29 9.28
C PHE A 286 -20.57 7.28 9.73
N GLY A 287 -20.81 8.00 10.82
CA GLY A 287 -19.93 9.08 11.28
C GLY A 287 -20.29 10.45 10.69
N PRO A 288 -19.64 11.52 11.17
CA PRO A 288 -20.06 12.89 10.88
C PRO A 288 -19.90 13.32 9.41
N GLY A 289 -19.03 12.66 8.63
CA GLY A 289 -18.85 12.90 7.19
C GLY A 289 -19.77 12.11 6.26
N ALA A 290 -20.60 11.20 6.81
CA ALA A 290 -21.41 10.27 6.03
C ALA A 290 -22.73 10.86 5.50
N THR A 291 -23.06 12.12 5.83
CA THR A 291 -24.28 12.75 5.31
C THR A 291 -24.21 12.88 3.79
N THR A 292 -25.23 12.37 3.09
CA THR A 292 -25.23 12.32 1.62
C THR A 292 -26.06 13.42 0.95
N ALA A 293 -26.71 14.31 1.71
CA ALA A 293 -27.60 15.34 1.19
C ALA A 293 -26.92 16.33 0.21
N ALA A 294 -25.61 16.53 0.33
CA ALA A 294 -24.82 17.41 -0.55
C ALA A 294 -24.03 16.66 -1.63
N ARG A 295 -24.19 15.33 -1.75
CA ARG A 295 -23.50 14.54 -2.78
C ARG A 295 -24.04 14.94 -4.16
N PRO A 296 -23.17 15.03 -5.18
CA PRO A 296 -23.61 15.19 -6.56
C PRO A 296 -24.57 14.08 -7.00
N SER A 297 -25.49 14.38 -7.92
CA SER A 297 -26.53 13.43 -8.37
C SER A 297 -26.01 12.20 -9.10
N TRP A 298 -24.74 12.21 -9.54
CA TRP A 298 -24.08 11.06 -10.17
C TRP A 298 -23.49 10.06 -9.16
N ILE A 299 -23.53 10.38 -7.85
CA ILE A 299 -23.11 9.48 -6.78
C ILE A 299 -24.27 8.56 -6.42
N HIS A 300 -24.00 7.26 -6.40
CA HIS A 300 -25.01 6.24 -6.15
C HIS A 300 -25.15 5.94 -4.65
N GLN A 301 -26.37 5.97 -4.15
CA GLN A 301 -26.70 5.36 -2.85
C GLN A 301 -27.17 3.94 -3.13
N LEU A 302 -26.42 2.93 -2.66
CA LEU A 302 -26.75 1.55 -2.99
C LEU A 302 -27.96 1.07 -2.17
N PRO A 303 -28.91 0.36 -2.78
CA PRO A 303 -29.85 -0.45 -2.01
C PRO A 303 -29.15 -1.73 -1.49
N PRO A 304 -29.62 -2.33 -0.38
CA PRO A 304 -29.00 -3.51 0.22
C PRO A 304 -28.75 -4.68 -0.76
N GLY A 305 -29.70 -4.93 -1.67
CA GLY A 305 -29.55 -6.00 -2.66
C GLY A 305 -28.40 -5.79 -3.65
N GLN A 306 -28.03 -4.54 -3.95
CA GLN A 306 -26.90 -4.22 -4.82
C GLN A 306 -25.57 -4.19 -4.05
N ALA A 307 -25.58 -3.81 -2.78
CA ALA A 307 -24.38 -3.78 -1.94
C ALA A 307 -23.71 -5.16 -1.82
N LYS A 308 -24.52 -6.23 -1.75
CA LYS A 308 -24.03 -7.61 -1.63
C LYS A 308 -22.96 -8.00 -2.66
N GLN A 309 -23.06 -7.52 -3.90
CA GLN A 309 -22.08 -7.86 -4.95
C GLN A 309 -20.69 -7.27 -4.69
N PHE A 310 -20.62 -6.21 -3.88
CA PHE A 310 -19.39 -5.51 -3.52
C PHE A 310 -18.79 -6.02 -2.21
N GLU A 311 -19.49 -6.87 -1.44
CA GLU A 311 -18.90 -7.54 -0.28
C GLU A 311 -17.60 -8.27 -0.66
N PRO A 312 -16.56 -8.27 0.21
CA PRO A 312 -15.24 -8.80 -0.11
C PRO A 312 -15.24 -10.17 -0.80
N ALA A 313 -15.99 -11.13 -0.23
CA ALA A 313 -16.09 -12.51 -0.72
C ALA A 313 -16.79 -12.63 -2.08
N ASN A 314 -17.67 -11.69 -2.44
CA ASN A 314 -18.40 -11.69 -3.71
C ASN A 314 -17.63 -10.94 -4.79
N PHE A 315 -17.10 -9.76 -4.45
CA PHE A 315 -16.37 -8.92 -5.38
C PHE A 315 -15.10 -9.63 -5.86
N LEU A 316 -14.30 -10.19 -4.95
CA LEU A 316 -13.02 -10.83 -5.29
C LEU A 316 -13.15 -12.28 -5.81
N ARG A 317 -14.35 -12.87 -5.74
CA ARG A 317 -14.60 -14.28 -6.05
C ARG A 317 -14.03 -14.74 -7.38
N GLY A 318 -14.17 -13.92 -8.42
CA GLY A 318 -13.80 -14.28 -9.79
C GLY A 318 -14.49 -15.57 -10.29
N LYS A 319 -13.98 -16.09 -11.41
CA LYS A 319 -14.47 -17.35 -12.00
C LYS A 319 -13.87 -18.59 -11.33
N ASP A 320 -12.72 -18.42 -10.66
CA ASP A 320 -12.00 -19.46 -9.93
C ASP A 320 -12.48 -19.61 -8.48
N HIS A 321 -13.49 -18.84 -8.07
CA HIS A 321 -14.05 -18.86 -6.71
C HIS A 321 -13.00 -18.61 -5.62
N TRP A 322 -12.08 -17.68 -5.88
CA TRP A 322 -11.09 -17.26 -4.91
C TRP A 322 -11.77 -16.81 -3.61
N ASP A 323 -11.37 -17.42 -2.50
CA ASP A 323 -11.80 -17.06 -1.15
C ASP A 323 -10.63 -16.35 -0.42
N PRO A 324 -10.52 -15.03 -0.56
CA PRO A 324 -9.46 -14.27 0.08
C PRO A 324 -9.57 -14.28 1.61
N LEU A 325 -10.77 -14.38 2.16
CA LEU A 325 -11.01 -14.39 3.61
C LEU A 325 -10.46 -15.67 4.24
N ALA A 326 -10.72 -16.82 3.61
CA ALA A 326 -10.18 -18.10 4.08
C ALA A 326 -8.65 -18.19 3.91
N GLN A 327 -8.09 -17.50 2.91
CA GLN A 327 -6.63 -17.45 2.72
C GLN A 327 -5.96 -16.51 3.73
N ALA A 328 -6.51 -15.31 3.96
CA ALA A 328 -5.98 -14.36 4.92
C ALA A 328 -5.94 -14.91 6.36
N LYS A 329 -6.90 -15.77 6.73
CA LYS A 329 -6.91 -16.49 8.03
C LYS A 329 -5.73 -17.46 8.23
N LYS A 330 -5.02 -17.83 7.15
CA LYS A 330 -3.86 -18.72 7.20
C LYS A 330 -2.54 -17.95 7.30
N LEU A 331 -2.57 -16.64 7.06
CA LEU A 331 -1.41 -15.79 7.33
C LEU A 331 -1.16 -15.76 8.85
N PRO A 332 0.12 -15.79 9.25
CA PRO A 332 0.56 -16.04 10.62
C PRO A 332 0.04 -15.07 11.69
#